data_AF-A0A257LIK4-F1
#
_entry.id   AF-A0A257LIK4-F1
#
_cell.length_a   1.000
_cell.length_b   1.000
_cell.length_c   1.000
_cell.angle_alpha   90.00
_cell.angle_beta   90.00
_cell.angle_gamma   90.00
#
_symmetry.space_group_name_H-M   'P 1'
#
loop_
_entity.id
_entity.type
_entity.pdbx_description
1 polymer ?
#
loop_
_entity_poly.entity_id
_entity_poly.type
_entity_poly.pdbx_seq_one_letter_code
_entity_poly.pdbx_strand_id
1 'polypeptide(L)'
;MTEFKDIERELDRFRSRLIAAALFVLVCFGLLATRLVVLQILRHDELALQAEANRIAVVPVVPNRGLIVDRNGVVLANNYSAYTLEITPAKVKGDLETVIDALAQVVDIQPKDRRRFKRLQEESKSFESLPIRNKLTDEEVARFTAQRFRFAGVDVRARLFRNYPMGEVGSHLIGYIGRINQAEQTAMEDWDEDVQANYRGTDVIGKLGLEQKYEQTLHGSTGFEEVETSAGGRA
;
A
#
# COMPACT_ATOMS: atom_id res chain seq x y z
N MET A 1 42.88 68.03 -36.06
CA MET A 1 41.41 68.04 -36.18
C MET A 1 40.88 67.31 -34.95
N THR A 2 40.56 68.05 -33.90
CA THR A 2 40.07 67.48 -32.63
C THR A 2 38.62 67.07 -32.81
N GLU A 3 38.34 65.77 -32.81
CA GLU A 3 36.97 65.26 -32.72
C GLU A 3 36.37 65.70 -31.38
N PHE A 4 35.37 66.58 -31.43
CA PHE A 4 34.54 66.87 -30.27
C PHE A 4 33.70 65.62 -29.97
N LYS A 5 34.18 64.82 -29.02
CA LYS A 5 33.43 63.70 -28.47
C LYS A 5 32.22 64.26 -27.72
N ASP A 6 31.04 64.06 -28.29
CA ASP A 6 29.77 64.55 -27.76
C ASP A 6 29.30 63.66 -26.60
N ILE A 7 29.88 63.90 -25.42
CA ILE A 7 29.68 63.11 -24.19
C ILE A 7 28.20 63.10 -23.78
N GLU A 8 27.47 64.19 -24.03
CA GLU A 8 26.03 64.30 -23.72
C GLU A 8 25.21 63.29 -24.53
N ARG A 9 25.48 63.16 -25.84
CA ARG A 9 24.81 62.18 -26.70
C ARG A 9 25.18 60.72 -26.41
N GLU A 10 26.37 60.46 -25.85
CA GLU A 10 26.74 59.11 -25.38
C GLU A 10 26.01 58.76 -24.08
N LEU A 11 25.90 59.71 -23.14
CA LEU A 11 25.19 59.54 -21.88
C LEU A 11 23.68 59.33 -22.09
N ASP A 12 23.05 60.05 -23.02
CA ASP A 12 21.63 59.88 -23.35
C ASP A 12 21.33 58.53 -24.02
N ARG A 13 22.21 58.07 -24.92
CA ARG A 13 22.14 56.72 -25.51
C ARG A 13 22.36 55.63 -24.47
N PHE A 14 23.22 55.86 -23.47
CA PHE A 14 23.42 54.94 -22.36
C PHE A 14 22.20 54.89 -21.43
N ARG A 15 21.65 56.04 -21.03
CA ARG A 15 20.44 56.15 -20.19
C ARG A 15 19.22 55.51 -20.84
N SER A 16 18.98 55.77 -22.12
CA SER A 16 17.85 55.18 -22.85
C SER A 16 17.94 53.65 -22.93
N ARG A 17 19.14 53.08 -23.14
CA ARG A 17 19.36 51.62 -23.07
C ARG A 17 19.11 51.06 -21.68
N LEU A 18 19.53 51.78 -20.64
CA LEU A 18 19.31 51.40 -19.23
C LEU A 18 17.82 51.38 -18.88
N ILE A 19 17.07 52.39 -19.31
CA ILE A 19 15.61 52.47 -19.14
C ILE A 19 14.91 51.36 -19.92
N ALA A 20 15.31 51.10 -21.17
CA ALA A 20 14.75 50.02 -21.97
C ALA A 20 15.00 48.64 -21.32
N ALA A 21 16.21 48.39 -20.80
CA ALA A 21 16.53 47.17 -20.08
C ALA A 21 15.74 47.04 -18.77
N ALA A 22 15.59 48.13 -18.00
CA ALA A 22 14.78 48.14 -16.79
C ALA A 22 13.30 47.85 -17.07
N LEU A 23 12.75 48.45 -18.14
CA LEU A 23 11.37 48.21 -18.57
C LEU A 23 11.18 46.75 -19.00
N PHE A 24 12.13 46.19 -19.76
CA PHE A 24 12.09 44.79 -20.16
C PHE A 24 12.06 43.86 -18.94
N VAL A 25 12.95 44.09 -17.97
CA VAL A 25 12.98 43.33 -16.71
C VAL A 25 11.64 43.46 -15.95
N LEU A 26 11.09 44.67 -15.87
CA LEU A 26 9.80 44.91 -15.22
C LEU A 26 8.65 44.16 -15.89
N VAL A 27 8.62 44.09 -17.22
CA VAL A 27 7.65 43.29 -17.97
C VAL A 27 7.82 41.80 -17.66
N CYS A 28 9.05 41.28 -17.62
CA CYS A 28 9.30 39.89 -17.24
C CYS A 28 8.80 39.57 -15.82
N PHE A 29 9.08 40.44 -14.84
CA PHE A 29 8.56 40.29 -13.48
C PHE A 29 7.03 40.38 -13.42
N GLY A 30 6.42 41.28 -14.21
CA GLY A 30 4.96 41.39 -14.34
C GLY A 30 4.32 40.10 -14.87
N LEU A 31 4.97 39.44 -15.84
CA LEU A 31 4.53 38.15 -16.35
C LEU A 31 4.62 37.05 -15.29
N LEU A 32 5.71 36.99 -14.53
CA LEU A 32 5.87 36.05 -13.41
C LEU A 32 4.84 36.30 -12.29
N ALA A 33 4.60 37.56 -11.92
CA ALA A 33 3.61 37.92 -10.91
C ALA A 33 2.19 37.55 -11.36
N THR A 34 1.85 37.80 -12.63
CA THR A 34 0.56 37.37 -13.21
C THR A 34 0.43 35.85 -13.15
N ARG A 35 1.47 35.11 -13.53
CA ARG A 35 1.47 33.65 -13.43
C ARG A 35 1.31 33.17 -11.98
N LEU A 36 1.95 33.83 -11.03
CA LEU A 36 1.83 33.52 -9.61
C LEU A 36 0.40 33.72 -9.12
N VAL A 37 -0.25 34.82 -9.50
CA VAL A 37 -1.67 35.08 -9.16
C VAL A 37 -2.59 34.01 -9.74
N VAL A 38 -2.35 33.56 -10.98
CA VAL A 38 -3.13 32.46 -11.58
C VAL A 38 -2.97 31.17 -10.75
N LEU A 39 -1.76 30.85 -10.30
CA LEU A 39 -1.53 29.64 -9.51
C LEU A 39 -2.08 29.75 -8.09
N GLN A 40 -1.87 30.90 -7.43
CA GLN A 40 -2.16 31.08 -6.00
C GLN A 40 -3.60 31.49 -5.70
N ILE A 41 -4.30 32.14 -6.64
CA ILE A 41 -5.68 32.62 -6.43
C ILE A 41 -6.65 31.83 -7.29
N LEU A 42 -6.45 31.79 -8.61
CA LEU A 42 -7.41 31.14 -9.51
C LEU A 42 -7.40 29.61 -9.39
N ARG A 43 -6.22 29.01 -9.11
CA ARG A 43 -6.05 27.56 -8.96
C ARG A 43 -5.78 27.15 -7.50
N HIS A 44 -6.05 28.02 -6.53
CA HIS A 44 -5.80 27.74 -5.12
C HIS A 44 -6.50 26.46 -4.67
N ASP A 45 -7.82 26.41 -4.86
CA ASP A 45 -8.65 25.33 -4.35
C ASP A 45 -8.29 23.99 -5.00
N GLU A 46 -8.05 23.99 -6.32
CA GLU A 46 -7.63 22.80 -7.06
C GLU A 46 -6.27 22.27 -6.56
N LEU A 47 -5.27 23.14 -6.42
CA LEU A 47 -3.94 22.75 -5.98
C LEU A 47 -3.90 22.38 -4.49
N ALA A 48 -4.70 23.04 -3.66
CA ALA A 48 -4.87 22.70 -2.25
C ALA A 48 -5.53 21.33 -2.08
N LEU A 49 -6.58 21.02 -2.86
CA LEU A 49 -7.21 19.71 -2.87
C LEU A 49 -6.26 18.61 -3.37
N GLN A 50 -5.46 18.89 -4.41
CA GLN A 50 -4.44 17.95 -4.88
C GLN A 50 -3.35 17.72 -3.83
N ALA A 51 -2.94 18.76 -3.11
CA ALA A 51 -1.98 18.63 -2.01
C ALA A 51 -2.57 17.81 -0.85
N GLU A 52 -3.85 18.02 -0.51
CA GLU A 52 -4.56 17.28 0.53
C GLU A 52 -4.73 15.80 0.16
N ALA A 53 -5.12 15.51 -1.08
CA ALA A 53 -5.23 14.14 -1.59
C ALA A 53 -3.88 13.40 -1.62
N ASN A 54 -2.77 14.14 -1.79
CA ASN A 54 -1.43 13.58 -1.67
C ASN A 54 -0.98 13.41 -0.21
N ARG A 55 -1.66 14.06 0.74
CA ARG A 55 -1.35 13.98 2.17
C ARG A 55 -2.12 12.85 2.85
N ILE A 56 -3.34 12.54 2.42
CA ILE A 56 -4.19 11.52 3.04
C ILE A 56 -4.22 10.26 2.18
N ALA A 57 -3.73 9.15 2.73
CA ALA A 57 -3.90 7.82 2.14
C ALA A 57 -4.99 7.05 2.88
N VAL A 58 -6.02 6.60 2.16
CA VAL A 58 -7.08 5.75 2.71
C VAL A 58 -6.65 4.29 2.59
N VAL A 59 -6.45 3.62 3.74
CA VAL A 59 -6.04 2.21 3.81
C VAL A 59 -7.23 1.36 4.27
N PRO A 60 -7.61 0.30 3.55
CA PRO A 60 -8.70 -0.57 3.98
C PRO A 60 -8.30 -1.39 5.21
N VAL A 61 -9.19 -1.47 6.20
CA VAL A 61 -9.04 -2.27 7.41
C VAL A 61 -9.96 -3.49 7.32
N VAL A 62 -9.35 -4.65 7.12
CA VAL A 62 -10.08 -5.93 6.97
C VAL A 62 -10.78 -6.28 8.28
N PRO A 63 -12.07 -6.65 8.24
CA PRO A 63 -12.84 -6.98 9.44
C PRO A 63 -12.46 -8.33 10.03
N ASN A 64 -12.76 -8.49 11.32
CA ASN A 64 -12.79 -9.80 11.96
C ASN A 64 -14.00 -10.59 11.44
N ARG A 65 -13.73 -11.78 10.89
CA ARG A 65 -14.78 -12.65 10.36
C ARG A 65 -15.73 -13.15 11.46
N GLY A 66 -17.01 -13.31 11.21
CA GLY A 66 -18.00 -13.77 12.18
C GLY A 66 -17.66 -15.13 12.80
N LEU A 67 -17.97 -15.33 14.09
CA LEU A 67 -17.84 -16.61 14.77
C LEU A 67 -18.93 -17.58 14.29
N ILE A 68 -18.57 -18.84 14.09
CA ILE A 68 -19.57 -19.91 13.86
C ILE A 68 -19.72 -20.67 15.17
N VAL A 69 -20.94 -20.74 15.68
CA VAL A 69 -21.28 -21.43 16.93
C VAL A 69 -22.44 -22.40 16.71
N ASP A 70 -22.44 -23.49 17.47
CA ASP A 70 -23.61 -24.38 17.57
C ASP A 70 -24.71 -23.74 18.44
N ARG A 71 -25.91 -24.32 18.45
CA ARG A 71 -27.06 -23.95 19.29
C ARG A 71 -26.75 -23.82 20.79
N ASN A 72 -25.72 -24.53 21.26
CA ASN A 72 -25.28 -24.52 22.65
C ASN A 72 -24.14 -23.50 22.92
N GLY A 73 -23.77 -22.67 21.94
CA GLY A 73 -22.70 -21.69 22.05
C GLY A 73 -21.27 -22.25 21.89
N VAL A 74 -21.13 -23.53 21.53
CA VAL A 74 -19.82 -24.14 21.27
C VAL A 74 -19.24 -23.59 19.97
N VAL A 75 -18.01 -23.08 20.03
CA VAL A 75 -17.32 -22.49 18.87
C VAL A 75 -16.92 -23.58 17.88
N LEU A 76 -17.43 -23.45 16.65
CA LEU A 76 -17.13 -24.32 15.52
C LEU A 76 -16.11 -23.69 14.56
N ALA A 77 -16.05 -22.36 14.48
CA ALA A 77 -15.00 -21.63 13.80
C ALA A 77 -14.75 -20.27 14.48
N ASN A 78 -13.48 -19.94 14.72
CA ASN A 78 -13.05 -18.65 15.25
C ASN A 78 -11.82 -18.10 14.54
N ASN A 79 -11.53 -16.82 14.79
CA ASN A 79 -10.30 -16.19 14.34
C ASN A 79 -9.30 -16.10 15.49
N TYR A 80 -8.03 -16.18 15.17
CA TYR A 80 -6.92 -15.92 16.08
C TYR A 80 -5.84 -15.13 15.34
N SER A 81 -5.14 -14.26 16.06
CA SER A 81 -4.01 -13.53 15.51
C SER A 81 -2.76 -14.40 15.56
N ALA A 82 -2.01 -14.45 14.47
CA ALA A 82 -0.68 -15.05 14.45
C ALA A 82 0.28 -14.22 13.61
N TYR A 83 1.56 -14.24 13.99
CA TYR A 83 2.60 -13.57 13.24
C TYR A 83 2.88 -14.30 11.92
N THR A 84 3.08 -13.50 10.88
CA THR A 84 3.44 -13.93 9.53
C THR A 84 4.65 -13.13 9.08
N LEU A 85 5.62 -13.82 8.49
CA LEU A 85 6.79 -13.21 7.89
C LEU A 85 6.44 -12.93 6.42
N GLU A 86 6.52 -11.67 6.04
CA GLU A 86 6.14 -11.19 4.73
C GLU A 86 7.31 -10.53 4.02
N ILE A 87 7.35 -10.67 2.71
CA ILE A 87 8.35 -10.05 1.84
C ILE A 87 7.61 -9.16 0.86
N THR A 88 8.01 -7.89 0.77
CA THR A 88 7.61 -6.97 -0.28
C THR A 88 8.72 -6.94 -1.34
N PRO A 89 8.57 -7.66 -2.47
CA PRO A 89 9.65 -7.83 -3.45
C PRO A 89 10.20 -6.50 -3.97
N ALA A 90 9.34 -5.49 -4.16
CA ALA A 90 9.74 -4.16 -4.62
C ALA A 90 10.70 -3.40 -3.67
N LYS A 91 10.78 -3.80 -2.39
CA LYS A 91 11.65 -3.18 -1.37
C LYS A 91 12.92 -3.98 -1.09
N VAL A 92 13.06 -5.16 -1.70
CA VAL A 92 14.22 -6.03 -1.52
C VAL A 92 15.42 -5.46 -2.27
N LYS A 93 16.57 -5.41 -1.60
CA LYS A 93 17.83 -4.97 -2.20
C LYS A 93 18.61 -6.20 -2.67
N GLY A 94 18.74 -6.36 -3.99
CA GLY A 94 19.49 -7.45 -4.60
C GLY A 94 18.61 -8.62 -5.02
N ASP A 95 19.22 -9.81 -5.10
CA ASP A 95 18.54 -11.03 -5.51
C ASP A 95 17.64 -11.60 -4.39
N LEU A 96 16.41 -11.92 -4.76
CA LEU A 96 15.38 -12.37 -3.82
C LEU A 96 15.69 -13.76 -3.24
N GLU A 97 16.20 -14.68 -4.06
CA GLU A 97 16.54 -16.03 -3.58
C GLU A 97 17.68 -15.97 -2.55
N THR A 98 18.69 -15.14 -2.80
CA THR A 98 19.77 -14.89 -1.84
C THR A 98 19.23 -14.36 -0.49
N VAL A 99 18.22 -13.49 -0.52
CA VAL A 99 17.58 -12.99 0.70
C VAL A 99 16.79 -14.09 1.41
N ILE A 100 16.06 -14.92 0.67
CA ILE A 100 15.31 -16.05 1.23
C ILE A 100 16.26 -17.08 1.85
N ASP A 101 17.42 -17.33 1.23
CA ASP A 101 18.47 -18.20 1.78
C ASP A 101 19.02 -17.66 3.10
N ALA A 102 19.29 -16.36 3.15
CA ALA A 102 19.72 -15.71 4.40
C ALA A 102 18.63 -15.72 5.48
N LEU A 103 17.36 -15.56 5.11
CA LEU A 103 16.22 -15.66 6.05
C LEU A 103 16.06 -17.07 6.62
N ALA A 104 16.31 -18.11 5.81
CA ALA A 104 16.22 -19.50 6.22
C ALA A 104 17.23 -19.87 7.33
N GLN A 105 18.27 -19.05 7.54
CA GLN A 105 19.20 -19.21 8.67
C GLN A 105 18.64 -18.65 9.99
N VAL A 106 17.61 -17.82 9.94
CA VAL A 106 17.03 -17.12 11.10
C VAL A 106 15.68 -17.72 11.52
N VAL A 107 14.88 -18.11 10.53
CA VAL A 107 13.54 -18.69 10.67
C VAL A 107 13.46 -19.98 9.86
N ASP A 108 12.75 -21.00 10.36
CA ASP A 108 12.55 -22.24 9.62
C ASP A 108 11.66 -22.02 8.39
N ILE A 109 12.30 -21.94 7.22
CA ILE A 109 11.65 -21.82 5.92
C ILE A 109 11.77 -23.17 5.19
N GLN A 110 10.67 -23.92 5.17
CA GLN A 110 10.63 -25.23 4.55
C GLN A 110 10.53 -25.12 3.02
N PRO A 111 10.93 -26.16 2.26
CA PRO A 111 10.80 -26.16 0.79
C PRO A 111 9.35 -25.92 0.31
N LYS A 112 8.36 -26.35 1.09
CA LYS A 112 6.93 -26.10 0.81
C LYS A 112 6.58 -24.62 0.86
N ASP A 113 7.19 -23.87 1.78
CA ASP A 113 6.95 -22.44 1.97
C ASP A 113 7.54 -21.65 0.79
N ARG A 114 8.74 -22.02 0.33
CA ARG A 114 9.34 -21.45 -0.88
C ARG A 114 8.49 -21.69 -2.13
N ARG A 115 8.00 -22.92 -2.33
CA ARG A 115 7.10 -23.24 -3.44
C ARG A 115 5.80 -22.44 -3.39
N ARG A 116 5.20 -22.29 -2.20
CA ARG A 116 4.00 -21.48 -2.00
C ARG A 116 4.29 -20.01 -2.33
N PHE A 117 5.39 -19.47 -1.83
CA PHE A 117 5.79 -18.09 -2.06
C PHE A 117 6.02 -17.81 -3.55
N LYS A 118 6.73 -18.69 -4.27
CA LYS A 118 6.95 -18.53 -5.71
C LYS A 118 5.63 -18.51 -6.50
N ARG A 119 4.70 -19.41 -6.19
CA ARG A 119 3.37 -19.39 -6.81
C ARG A 119 2.62 -18.09 -6.53
N LEU A 120 2.67 -17.59 -5.28
CA LEU A 120 2.06 -16.30 -4.93
C LEU A 120 2.70 -15.13 -5.66
N GLN A 121 4.01 -15.20 -5.92
CA GLN A 121 4.74 -14.17 -6.66
C GLN A 121 4.34 -14.16 -8.14
N GLU A 122 4.10 -15.32 -8.75
CA GLU A 122 3.61 -15.43 -10.13
C GLU A 122 2.15 -14.93 -10.27
N GLU A 123 1.33 -15.13 -9.24
CA GLU A 123 -0.08 -14.70 -9.20
C GLU A 123 -0.26 -13.21 -8.83
N SER A 124 0.70 -12.58 -8.15
CA SER A 124 0.57 -11.23 -7.58
C SER A 124 1.27 -10.14 -8.41
N LYS A 125 0.79 -8.90 -8.28
CA LYS A 125 1.44 -7.71 -8.82
C LYS A 125 2.67 -7.36 -7.96
N SER A 126 3.74 -6.85 -8.57
CA SER A 126 5.07 -6.69 -7.95
C SER A 126 5.16 -5.80 -6.68
N PHE A 127 4.08 -5.13 -6.27
CA PHE A 127 4.06 -4.16 -5.16
C PHE A 127 3.46 -4.69 -3.85
N GLU A 128 2.83 -5.86 -3.86
CA GLU A 128 2.19 -6.41 -2.65
C GLU A 128 3.19 -7.07 -1.70
N SER A 129 2.83 -7.14 -0.41
CA SER A 129 3.56 -7.91 0.58
C SER A 129 3.06 -9.35 0.59
N LEU A 130 3.97 -10.30 0.35
CA LEU A 130 3.65 -11.71 0.18
C LEU A 130 4.13 -12.53 1.38
N PRO A 131 3.28 -13.38 1.96
CA PRO A 131 3.65 -14.20 3.10
C PRO A 131 4.58 -15.36 2.69
N ILE A 132 5.78 -15.39 3.26
CA ILE A 132 6.70 -16.52 3.09
C ILE A 132 6.44 -17.58 4.16
N ARG A 133 6.24 -17.20 5.42
CA ARG A 133 6.01 -18.13 6.54
C ARG A 133 4.89 -17.63 7.44
N ASN A 134 3.87 -18.46 7.62
CA ASN A 134 2.71 -18.16 8.48
C ASN A 134 2.90 -18.79 9.86
N LYS A 135 2.26 -18.25 10.90
CA LYS A 135 2.27 -18.80 12.27
C LYS A 135 3.69 -18.95 12.83
N LEU A 136 4.42 -17.84 12.91
CA LEU A 136 5.69 -17.80 13.62
C LEU A 136 5.47 -17.93 15.13
N THR A 137 6.42 -18.58 15.78
CA THR A 137 6.54 -18.59 17.24
C THR A 137 7.17 -17.29 17.74
N ASP A 138 6.94 -16.93 19.00
CA ASP A 138 7.52 -15.72 19.60
C ASP A 138 9.05 -15.72 19.56
N GLU A 139 9.67 -16.90 19.67
CA GLU A 139 11.12 -17.06 19.52
C GLU A 139 11.60 -16.73 18.10
N GLU A 140 10.90 -17.21 17.07
CA GLU A 140 11.24 -16.89 15.68
C GLU A 140 11.05 -15.39 15.39
N VAL A 141 9.98 -14.78 15.93
CA VAL A 141 9.74 -13.34 15.82
C VAL A 141 10.86 -12.56 16.50
N ALA A 142 11.28 -12.95 17.71
CA ALA A 142 12.37 -12.30 18.41
C ALA A 142 13.70 -12.42 17.64
N ARG A 143 14.03 -13.62 17.13
CA ARG A 143 15.23 -13.87 16.33
C ARG A 143 15.27 -13.00 15.07
N PHE A 144 14.16 -12.93 14.34
CA PHE A 144 14.06 -12.09 13.15
C PHE A 144 14.13 -10.60 13.50
N THR A 145 13.39 -10.16 14.51
CA THR A 145 13.30 -8.73 14.89
C THR A 145 14.67 -8.16 15.27
N ALA A 146 15.49 -8.94 15.99
CA ALA A 146 16.87 -8.55 16.32
C ALA A 146 17.76 -8.32 15.08
N GLN A 147 17.40 -8.92 13.94
CA GLN A 147 18.18 -8.86 12.70
C GLN A 147 17.43 -8.15 11.55
N ARG A 148 16.26 -7.56 11.81
CA ARG A 148 15.37 -6.95 10.81
C ARG A 148 16.09 -5.92 9.92
N PHE A 149 17.05 -5.18 10.48
CA PHE A 149 17.84 -4.18 9.73
C PHE A 149 18.60 -4.76 8.53
N ARG A 150 18.91 -6.07 8.53
CA ARG A 150 19.62 -6.76 7.44
C ARG A 150 18.71 -7.10 6.27
N PHE A 151 17.40 -7.20 6.50
CA PHE A 151 16.43 -7.73 5.57
C PHE A 151 15.50 -6.63 5.06
N ALA A 152 16.01 -5.80 4.14
CA ALA A 152 15.21 -4.76 3.49
C ALA A 152 14.03 -5.39 2.74
N GLY A 153 12.82 -4.87 2.99
CA GLY A 153 11.59 -5.37 2.38
C GLY A 153 10.99 -6.60 3.05
N VAL A 154 11.54 -7.06 4.18
CA VAL A 154 10.99 -8.17 4.96
C VAL A 154 10.46 -7.64 6.28
N ASP A 155 9.24 -8.05 6.66
CA ASP A 155 8.63 -7.62 7.91
C ASP A 155 7.80 -8.72 8.58
N VAL A 156 7.61 -8.60 9.89
CA VAL A 156 6.66 -9.43 10.63
C VAL A 156 5.36 -8.67 10.76
N ARG A 157 4.26 -9.29 10.31
CA ARG A 157 2.91 -8.73 10.43
C ARG A 157 2.01 -9.67 11.21
N ALA A 158 1.14 -9.11 12.03
CA ALA A 158 0.05 -9.86 12.63
C ALA A 158 -1.05 -10.04 11.57
N ARG A 159 -1.37 -11.30 11.24
CA ARG A 159 -2.52 -11.63 10.39
C ARG A 159 -3.54 -12.43 11.19
N LEU A 160 -4.80 -12.25 10.83
CA LEU A 160 -5.89 -13.06 11.35
C LEU A 160 -5.96 -14.38 10.58
N PHE A 161 -5.98 -15.48 11.31
CA PHE A 161 -6.17 -16.82 10.77
C PHE A 161 -7.45 -17.42 11.29
N ARG A 162 -8.08 -18.25 10.45
CA ARG A 162 -9.26 -19.02 10.81
C ARG A 162 -8.85 -20.34 11.45
N ASN A 163 -9.46 -20.68 12.58
CA ASN A 163 -9.28 -21.94 13.28
C ASN A 163 -10.61 -22.70 13.34
N TYR A 164 -10.54 -24.00 13.09
CA TYR A 164 -11.68 -24.92 13.03
C TYR A 164 -11.44 -26.03 14.07
N PRO A 165 -11.94 -25.89 15.31
CA PRO A 165 -11.67 -26.84 16.39
C PRO A 165 -12.06 -28.28 16.08
N MET A 166 -13.12 -28.48 15.29
CA MET A 166 -13.62 -29.81 14.90
C MET A 166 -12.83 -30.46 13.75
N GLY A 167 -11.80 -29.77 13.22
CA GLY A 167 -10.92 -30.30 12.18
C GLY A 167 -11.66 -30.96 11.02
N GLU A 168 -11.25 -32.18 10.68
CA GLU A 168 -11.80 -32.95 9.56
C GLU A 168 -13.29 -33.27 9.73
N VAL A 169 -13.72 -33.59 10.96
CA VAL A 169 -15.11 -33.99 11.28
C VAL A 169 -16.11 -32.90 10.92
N GLY A 170 -15.76 -31.64 11.16
CA GLY A 170 -16.62 -30.48 10.84
C GLY A 170 -16.40 -29.89 9.45
N SER A 171 -15.30 -30.22 8.77
CA SER A 171 -14.82 -29.52 7.58
C SER A 171 -15.77 -29.59 6.38
N HIS A 172 -16.49 -30.70 6.20
CA HIS A 172 -17.43 -30.86 5.08
C HIS A 172 -18.68 -29.98 5.22
N LEU A 173 -19.12 -29.72 6.46
CA LEU A 173 -20.30 -28.91 6.74
C LEU A 173 -19.93 -27.43 6.90
N ILE A 174 -18.94 -27.16 7.76
CA ILE A 174 -18.51 -25.79 8.06
C ILE A 174 -17.81 -25.20 6.84
N GLY A 175 -16.98 -25.99 6.16
CA GLY A 175 -16.15 -25.55 5.06
C GLY A 175 -14.82 -24.98 5.52
N TYR A 176 -14.17 -24.26 4.62
CA TYR A 176 -12.91 -23.60 4.86
C TYR A 176 -12.83 -22.28 4.07
N ILE A 177 -11.87 -21.44 4.45
CA ILE A 177 -11.52 -20.23 3.71
C ILE A 177 -10.26 -20.47 2.90
N GLY A 178 -10.14 -19.79 1.77
CA GLY A 178 -8.94 -19.82 0.95
C GLY A 178 -8.67 -18.46 0.32
N ARG A 179 -7.45 -18.27 -0.16
CA ARG A 179 -7.10 -17.06 -0.91
C ARG A 179 -7.97 -16.93 -2.16
N ILE A 180 -8.39 -15.72 -2.47
CA ILE A 180 -9.19 -15.42 -3.67
C ILE A 180 -8.34 -15.76 -4.91
N ASN A 181 -8.83 -16.67 -5.73
CA ASN A 181 -8.14 -17.09 -6.97
C ASN A 181 -8.60 -16.24 -8.16
N GLN A 182 -7.93 -16.38 -9.32
CA GLN A 182 -8.24 -15.59 -10.51
C GLN A 182 -9.69 -15.78 -11.00
N ALA A 183 -10.24 -17.00 -10.93
CA ALA A 183 -11.61 -17.28 -11.35
C ALA A 183 -12.64 -16.59 -10.46
N GLU A 184 -12.39 -16.55 -9.15
CA GLU A 184 -13.22 -15.83 -8.20
C GLU A 184 -13.08 -14.31 -8.36
N GLN A 185 -11.86 -13.80 -8.61
CA GLN A 185 -11.69 -12.38 -8.92
C GLN A 185 -12.54 -11.96 -10.11
N THR A 186 -12.54 -12.76 -11.19
CA THR A 186 -13.40 -12.50 -12.35
C THR A 186 -14.89 -12.62 -12.01
N ALA A 187 -15.31 -13.62 -11.22
CA ALA A 187 -16.69 -13.73 -10.78
C ALA A 187 -17.14 -12.58 -9.86
N MET A 188 -16.19 -11.96 -9.14
CA MET A 188 -16.44 -10.79 -8.28
C MET A 188 -16.59 -9.49 -9.07
N GLU A 189 -16.20 -9.45 -10.35
CA GLU A 189 -16.43 -8.28 -11.22
C GLU A 189 -17.92 -8.08 -11.52
N ASP A 190 -18.71 -9.17 -11.47
CA ASP A 190 -20.16 -9.15 -11.68
C ASP A 190 -20.95 -8.88 -10.38
N TRP A 191 -20.29 -8.67 -9.25
CA TRP A 191 -20.96 -8.35 -7.98
C TRP A 191 -21.42 -6.89 -7.92
N ASP A 192 -22.40 -6.62 -7.07
CA ASP A 192 -22.80 -5.24 -6.77
C ASP A 192 -21.59 -4.41 -6.29
N GLU A 193 -21.53 -3.15 -6.70
CA GLU A 193 -20.39 -2.26 -6.45
C GLU A 193 -20.06 -2.13 -4.95
N ASP A 194 -21.09 -2.06 -4.10
CA ASP A 194 -20.94 -2.00 -2.64
C ASP A 194 -20.30 -3.28 -2.08
N VAL A 195 -20.67 -4.44 -2.62
CA VAL A 195 -20.10 -5.73 -2.21
C VAL A 195 -18.66 -5.80 -2.68
N GLN A 196 -18.36 -5.42 -3.92
CA GLN A 196 -17.00 -5.39 -4.43
C GLN A 196 -16.10 -4.46 -3.60
N ALA A 197 -16.59 -3.27 -3.25
CA ALA A 197 -15.88 -2.32 -2.39
C ALA A 197 -15.59 -2.90 -1.00
N ASN A 198 -16.49 -3.72 -0.46
CA ASN A 198 -16.34 -4.37 0.84
C ASN A 198 -15.23 -5.45 0.86
N TYR A 199 -14.71 -5.88 -0.29
CA TYR A 199 -13.57 -6.82 -0.37
C TYR A 199 -12.22 -6.14 -0.62
N ARG A 200 -12.17 -4.80 -0.65
CA ARG A 200 -10.91 -4.06 -0.77
C ARG A 200 -9.97 -4.43 0.40
N GLY A 201 -8.76 -4.86 0.07
CA GLY A 201 -7.76 -5.31 1.04
C GLY A 201 -7.99 -6.72 1.61
N THR A 202 -9.08 -7.41 1.23
CA THR A 202 -9.37 -8.77 1.68
C THR A 202 -8.79 -9.79 0.70
N ASP A 203 -7.93 -10.67 1.21
CA ASP A 203 -7.25 -11.69 0.41
C ASP A 203 -7.96 -13.05 0.39
N VAL A 204 -8.96 -13.26 1.26
CA VAL A 204 -9.54 -14.59 1.53
C VAL A 204 -11.06 -14.58 1.41
N ILE A 205 -11.60 -15.71 0.97
CA ILE A 205 -13.04 -15.94 0.79
C ILE A 205 -13.40 -17.37 1.23
N GLY A 206 -14.63 -17.58 1.69
CA GLY A 206 -15.20 -18.87 2.02
C GLY A 206 -15.38 -19.72 0.77
N LYS A 207 -14.79 -20.91 0.79
CA LYS A 207 -14.71 -21.80 -0.39
C LYS A 207 -15.77 -22.89 -0.40
N LEU A 208 -16.27 -23.27 0.77
CA LEU A 208 -17.17 -24.41 0.92
C LEU A 208 -18.11 -24.22 2.10
N GLY A 209 -19.20 -24.99 2.13
CA GLY A 209 -20.02 -25.20 3.31
C GLY A 209 -20.68 -23.92 3.84
N LEU A 210 -20.75 -23.80 5.16
CA LEU A 210 -21.28 -22.60 5.83
C LEU A 210 -20.43 -21.36 5.55
N GLU A 211 -19.10 -21.49 5.44
CA GLU A 211 -18.22 -20.36 5.11
C GLU A 211 -18.61 -19.73 3.76
N GLN A 212 -18.84 -20.54 2.71
CA GLN A 212 -19.27 -20.03 1.41
C GLN A 212 -20.72 -19.54 1.43
N LYS A 213 -21.64 -20.30 2.04
CA LYS A 213 -23.07 -19.96 2.03
C LYS A 213 -23.38 -18.65 2.75
N TYR A 214 -22.70 -18.42 3.88
CA TYR A 214 -22.90 -17.22 4.71
C TYR A 214 -21.75 -16.22 4.55
N GLU A 215 -21.04 -16.27 3.42
CA GLU A 215 -19.86 -15.44 3.15
C GLU A 215 -20.11 -13.97 3.46
N GLN A 216 -21.18 -13.38 2.94
CA GLN A 216 -21.48 -11.95 3.13
C GLN A 216 -21.72 -11.59 4.60
N THR A 217 -22.37 -12.48 5.36
CA THR A 217 -22.60 -12.27 6.80
C THR A 217 -21.34 -12.51 7.62
N LEU A 218 -20.54 -13.50 7.24
CA LEU A 218 -19.33 -13.89 7.95
C LEU A 218 -18.18 -12.93 7.66
N HIS A 219 -18.05 -12.39 6.46
CA HIS A 219 -17.00 -11.44 6.11
C HIS A 219 -17.07 -10.20 6.99
N GLY A 220 -18.28 -9.65 7.19
CA GLY A 220 -18.47 -8.40 7.90
C GLY A 220 -18.25 -7.20 6.98
N SER A 221 -18.01 -6.02 7.56
CA SER A 221 -17.83 -4.76 6.83
C SER A 221 -16.39 -4.26 6.96
N THR A 222 -15.73 -4.04 5.83
CA THR A 222 -14.40 -3.45 5.75
C THR A 222 -14.43 -1.99 6.18
N GLY A 223 -13.60 -1.67 7.17
CA GLY A 223 -13.38 -0.30 7.61
C GLY A 223 -12.33 0.37 6.73
N PHE A 224 -12.06 1.64 7.02
CA PHE A 224 -10.96 2.37 6.42
C PHE A 224 -10.26 3.21 7.49
N GLU A 225 -8.96 3.38 7.33
CA GLU A 225 -8.13 4.24 8.15
C GLU A 225 -7.50 5.31 7.24
N GLU A 226 -7.60 6.57 7.65
CA GLU A 226 -6.95 7.69 6.98
C GLU A 226 -5.59 7.90 7.61
N VAL A 227 -4.53 7.67 6.83
CA VAL A 227 -3.14 7.82 7.28
C VAL A 227 -2.50 9.00 6.57
N GLU A 228 -1.88 9.89 7.34
CA GLU A 228 -1.15 11.04 6.81
C GLU A 228 0.21 10.59 6.27
N THR A 229 0.42 10.65 4.96
CA THR A 229 1.70 10.30 4.35
C THR A 229 2.66 11.47 4.40
N SER A 230 3.78 11.30 5.12
CA SER A 230 4.88 12.26 5.10
C SER A 230 5.52 12.32 3.69
N ALA A 231 6.13 13.44 3.33
CA ALA A 231 6.78 13.68 2.02
C ALA A 231 7.83 12.61 1.64
N GLY A 232 8.31 11.81 2.60
CA GLY A 232 9.20 10.66 2.37
C GLY A 232 8.50 9.34 2.02
N GLY A 233 7.18 9.31 1.83
CA GLY A 233 6.41 8.11 1.45
C GLY A 233 6.30 7.06 2.56
N ARG A 234 6.42 7.47 3.81
CA ARG A 234 6.20 6.60 4.98
C ARG A 234 4.81 6.88 5.52
N ALA A 235 3.96 5.85 5.44
CA ALA A 235 2.78 5.69 6.27
C ALA A 235 3.20 5.15 7.64
#